data_AF-L0GYI3-F1
#
_entry.id   AF-L0GYI3-F1
#
_cell.length_a   1.000
_cell.length_b   1.000
_cell.length_c   1.000
_cell.angle_alpha   90.00
_cell.angle_beta   90.00
_cell.angle_gamma   90.00
#
_symmetry.space_group_name_H-M   'P 1'
#
loop_
_entity.id
_entity.type
_entity.pdbx_description
1 polymer ?
#
loop_
_entity_poly.entity_id
_entity_poly.type
_entity_poly.pdbx_seq_one_letter_code
_entity_poly.pdbx_strand_id
1 'polypeptide(L)'
;MTTTLWIAVGAIVAALIARQMKVSEFRQSWIDGLRADISKYVTEANKWIDEYLEFNAELDQEIKHELAPSLESKKYSALHVLRRIELRFKPDDSEANALIEDLRNLLNPGKLRPNNEAASWAKLSDLAILQARILLKEEWEVTKNPFRHAWKKFVSRWGSSSWALHGQERLKERWKATKQTFQRLWNNLSGR
;
A
#
# COMPACT_ATOMS: atom_id res chain seq x y z
N MET A 1 -33.46 35.37 -1.08
CA MET A 1 -32.45 34.86 -0.12
C MET A 1 -32.18 33.36 -0.23
N THR A 2 -33.01 32.57 -0.94
CA THR A 2 -32.81 31.13 -1.11
C THR A 2 -31.75 30.76 -2.15
N THR A 3 -31.65 31.50 -3.25
CA THR A 3 -30.68 31.25 -4.33
C THR A 3 -29.23 31.37 -3.85
N THR A 4 -28.92 32.38 -3.03
CA THR A 4 -27.59 32.61 -2.48
C THR A 4 -27.16 31.50 -1.51
N LEU A 5 -28.10 30.93 -0.75
CA LEU A 5 -27.83 29.79 0.13
C LEU A 5 -27.50 28.53 -0.69
N TRP A 6 -28.25 28.25 -1.76
CA TRP A 6 -27.97 27.11 -2.64
C TRP A 6 -26.63 27.25 -3.37
N ILE A 7 -26.29 28.47 -3.82
CA ILE A 7 -24.98 28.76 -4.42
C ILE A 7 -23.86 28.52 -3.40
N ALA A 8 -24.02 28.99 -2.16
CA ALA A 8 -23.03 28.79 -1.10
C ALA A 8 -22.83 27.30 -0.76
N VAL A 9 -23.92 26.53 -0.64
CA VAL A 9 -23.86 25.07 -0.41
C VAL A 9 -23.16 24.37 -1.59
N GLY A 10 -23.51 24.72 -2.82
CA GLY A 10 -22.88 24.18 -4.02
C GLY A 10 -21.37 24.43 -4.07
N ALA A 11 -20.95 25.65 -3.73
CA ALA A 11 -19.53 26.03 -3.68
C ALA A 11 -18.76 25.23 -2.62
N ILE A 12 -19.33 25.03 -1.43
CA ILE A 12 -18.71 24.22 -0.36
C ILE A 12 -18.56 22.76 -0.81
N VAL A 13 -19.60 22.17 -1.41
CA VAL A 13 -19.55 20.79 -1.91
C VAL A 13 -18.50 20.66 -3.01
N ALA A 14 -18.45 21.60 -3.96
CA ALA A 14 -17.44 21.61 -5.02
C ALA A 14 -16.01 21.70 -4.44
N ALA A 15 -15.78 22.57 -3.45
CA ALA A 15 -14.49 22.69 -2.78
C ALA A 15 -14.06 21.40 -2.05
N LEU A 16 -15.00 20.72 -1.39
CA LEU A 16 -14.75 19.44 -0.72
C LEU A 16 -14.39 18.34 -1.74
N ILE A 17 -15.11 18.27 -2.86
CA ILE A 17 -14.82 17.31 -3.94
C ILE A 17 -13.43 17.59 -4.52
N ALA A 18 -13.13 18.84 -4.87
CA ALA A 18 -11.83 19.23 -5.43
C ALA A 18 -10.66 18.88 -4.49
N ARG A 19 -10.83 19.11 -3.17
CA ARG A 19 -9.84 18.70 -2.17
C ARG A 19 -9.61 17.19 -2.17
N GLN A 20 -10.68 16.39 -2.21
CA GLN A 20 -10.56 14.92 -2.21
C GLN A 20 -9.90 14.39 -3.48
N MET A 21 -10.25 14.94 -4.64
CA MET A 21 -9.60 14.62 -5.91
C MET A 21 -8.09 14.89 -5.82
N LYS A 22 -7.72 16.07 -5.30
CA LYS A 22 -6.30 16.44 -5.19
C LYS A 22 -5.52 15.54 -4.22
N VAL A 23 -6.13 15.14 -3.11
CA VAL A 23 -5.54 14.18 -2.17
C VAL A 23 -5.35 12.81 -2.82
N SER A 24 -6.33 12.35 -3.61
CA SER A 24 -6.21 11.09 -4.35
C SER A 24 -5.07 11.14 -5.38
N GLU A 25 -4.92 12.25 -6.13
CA GLU A 25 -3.80 12.45 -7.06
C GLU A 25 -2.45 12.37 -6.35
N PHE A 26 -2.29 13.05 -5.21
CA PHE A 26 -1.04 13.00 -4.44
C PHE A 26 -0.75 11.61 -3.90
N ARG A 27 -1.77 10.87 -3.44
CA ARG A 27 -1.61 9.48 -3.00
C ARG A 27 -1.20 8.56 -4.15
N GLN A 28 -1.82 8.70 -5.32
CA GLN A 28 -1.45 7.92 -6.51
C GLN A 28 0.00 8.19 -6.90
N SER A 29 0.41 9.46 -6.97
CA SER A 29 1.80 9.85 -7.25
C SER A 29 2.79 9.30 -6.21
N TRP A 30 2.41 9.32 -4.93
CA TRP A 30 3.23 8.73 -3.87
C TRP A 30 3.38 7.21 -4.03
N ILE A 31 2.28 6.49 -4.29
CA ILE A 31 2.27 5.03 -4.53
C ILE A 31 3.13 4.67 -5.75
N ASP A 32 2.97 5.40 -6.87
CA ASP A 32 3.71 5.11 -8.10
C ASP A 32 5.20 5.42 -7.94
N GLY A 33 5.54 6.50 -7.24
CA GLY A 33 6.92 6.81 -6.87
C GLY A 33 7.54 5.72 -5.99
N LEU A 34 6.79 5.20 -5.02
CA LEU A 34 7.25 4.11 -4.16
C LEU A 34 7.46 2.81 -4.95
N ARG A 35 6.55 2.44 -5.86
CA ARG A 35 6.71 1.28 -6.76
C ARG A 35 7.97 1.39 -7.61
N ALA A 36 8.21 2.56 -8.20
CA ALA A 36 9.39 2.81 -9.01
C ALA A 36 10.67 2.70 -8.18
N ASP A 37 10.67 3.27 -6.97
CA ASP A 37 11.83 3.23 -6.08
C ASP A 37 12.13 1.79 -5.59
N ILE A 38 11.11 1.00 -5.22
CA ILE A 38 11.29 -0.41 -4.82
C ILE A 38 11.84 -1.25 -5.98
N SER A 39 11.27 -1.11 -7.18
CA SER A 39 11.74 -1.82 -8.37
C SER A 39 13.19 -1.48 -8.70
N LYS A 40 13.54 -0.19 -8.63
CA LYS A 40 14.92 0.28 -8.83
C LYS A 40 15.86 -0.27 -7.75
N TYR A 41 15.44 -0.26 -6.49
CA TYR A 41 16.24 -0.79 -5.38
C TYR A 41 16.55 -2.27 -5.58
N VAL A 42 15.52 -3.09 -5.86
CA VAL A 42 15.69 -4.53 -6.08
C VAL A 42 16.62 -4.80 -7.25
N THR A 43 16.51 -4.03 -8.34
CA THR A 43 17.43 -4.12 -9.49
C THR A 43 18.87 -3.82 -9.09
N GLU A 44 19.13 -2.74 -8.36
CA GLU A 44 20.50 -2.40 -7.93
C GLU A 44 21.04 -3.40 -6.89
N ALA A 45 20.19 -3.92 -6.00
CA ALA A 45 20.54 -4.99 -5.08
C ALA A 45 20.86 -6.30 -5.81
N ASN A 46 20.17 -6.61 -6.91
CA ASN A 46 20.46 -7.77 -7.75
C ASN A 46 21.86 -7.65 -8.39
N LYS A 47 22.15 -6.50 -9.00
CA LYS A 47 23.48 -6.25 -9.59
C LYS A 47 24.59 -6.33 -8.54
N TRP A 48 24.32 -5.84 -7.33
CA TRP A 48 25.26 -5.93 -6.22
C TRP A 48 25.49 -7.38 -5.79
N ILE A 49 24.44 -8.19 -5.63
CA ILE A 49 24.63 -9.58 -5.20
C ILE A 49 25.35 -10.40 -6.27
N ASP A 50 25.05 -10.19 -7.55
CA ASP A 50 25.70 -10.92 -8.65
C ASP A 50 27.23 -10.70 -8.60
N GLU A 51 27.66 -9.44 -8.48
CA GLU A 51 29.08 -9.11 -8.37
C GLU A 51 29.67 -9.49 -7.00
N TYR A 52 28.89 -9.47 -5.93
CA TYR A 52 29.34 -9.91 -4.60
C TYR A 52 29.71 -11.40 -4.62
N LEU A 53 28.91 -12.23 -5.29
CA LEU A 53 29.16 -13.66 -5.42
C LEU A 53 30.39 -13.92 -6.30
N GLU A 54 30.54 -13.19 -7.40
CA GLU A 54 31.75 -13.22 -8.24
C GLU A 54 33.00 -12.82 -7.45
N PHE A 55 32.94 -11.69 -6.75
CA PHE A 55 34.01 -11.21 -5.89
C PHE A 55 34.41 -12.24 -4.82
N ASN A 56 33.44 -12.94 -4.21
CA ASN A 56 33.74 -13.96 -3.20
C ASN A 56 34.32 -15.25 -3.78
N ALA A 57 33.87 -15.65 -4.97
CA ALA A 57 34.35 -16.85 -5.66
C ALA A 57 35.76 -16.68 -6.22
N GLU A 58 36.17 -15.45 -6.52
CA GLU A 58 37.51 -15.14 -7.02
C GLU A 58 38.59 -15.44 -5.96
N LEU A 59 39.69 -16.08 -6.38
CA LEU A 59 40.82 -16.39 -5.51
C LEU A 59 41.96 -15.38 -5.69
N ASP A 60 42.08 -14.81 -6.88
CA ASP A 60 43.09 -13.82 -7.21
C ASP A 60 42.83 -12.47 -6.51
N GLN A 61 43.83 -11.98 -5.80
CA GLN A 61 43.73 -10.71 -5.06
C GLN A 61 43.79 -9.49 -5.99
N GLU A 62 44.47 -9.59 -7.13
CA GLU A 62 44.55 -8.49 -8.10
C GLU A 62 43.19 -8.26 -8.74
N ILE A 63 42.53 -9.33 -9.20
CA ILE A 63 41.18 -9.29 -9.75
C ILE A 63 40.18 -8.78 -8.69
N LYS A 64 40.28 -9.25 -7.44
CA LYS A 64 39.46 -8.73 -6.33
C LYS A 64 39.65 -7.23 -6.12
N HIS A 65 40.88 -6.76 -6.17
CA HIS A 65 41.17 -5.34 -6.03
C HIS A 65 40.53 -4.51 -7.16
N GLU A 66 40.49 -5.04 -8.39
CA GLU A 66 39.83 -4.40 -9.53
C GLU A 66 38.29 -4.40 -9.41
N LEU A 67 37.70 -5.47 -8.86
CA LEU A 67 36.25 -5.59 -8.67
C LEU A 67 35.71 -4.75 -7.50
N ALA A 68 36.52 -4.53 -6.45
CA ALA A 68 36.07 -3.88 -5.22
C ALA A 68 35.42 -2.49 -5.41
N PRO A 69 35.97 -1.57 -6.24
CA PRO A 69 35.34 -0.27 -6.49
C PRO A 69 33.98 -0.38 -7.18
N SER A 70 33.83 -1.31 -8.12
CA SER A 70 32.57 -1.56 -8.83
C SER A 70 31.50 -2.10 -7.85
N LEU A 71 31.88 -3.07 -7.02
CA LEU A 71 31.02 -3.65 -6.01
C LEU A 71 30.52 -2.61 -5.00
N GLU A 72 31.42 -1.75 -4.53
CA GLU A 72 31.08 -0.66 -3.61
C GLU A 72 30.15 0.37 -4.27
N SER A 73 30.41 0.74 -5.52
CA SER A 73 29.56 1.65 -6.29
C SER A 73 28.12 1.14 -6.46
N LYS A 74 27.94 -0.16 -6.76
CA LYS A 74 26.61 -0.79 -6.85
C LYS A 74 25.91 -0.82 -5.51
N LYS A 75 26.64 -1.11 -4.43
CA LYS A 75 26.10 -1.06 -3.06
C LYS A 75 25.59 0.33 -2.70
N TYR A 76 26.36 1.38 -2.98
CA TYR A 76 25.92 2.76 -2.73
C TYR A 76 24.73 3.16 -3.59
N SER A 77 24.69 2.72 -4.86
CA SER A 77 23.54 2.95 -5.74
C SER A 77 22.26 2.36 -5.17
N ALA A 78 22.31 1.14 -4.64
CA ALA A 78 21.19 0.52 -3.94
C ALA A 78 20.83 1.29 -2.65
N LEU A 79 21.82 1.59 -1.79
CA LEU A 79 21.59 2.34 -0.55
C LEU A 79 20.97 3.71 -0.77
N HIS A 80 21.37 4.43 -1.82
CA HIS A 80 20.79 5.72 -2.17
C HIS A 80 19.28 5.60 -2.48
N VAL A 81 18.88 4.56 -3.21
CA VAL A 81 17.45 4.30 -3.46
C VAL A 81 16.72 3.89 -2.17
N LEU A 82 17.35 3.06 -1.33
CA LEU A 82 16.79 2.70 -0.02
C LEU A 82 16.51 3.92 0.84
N ARG A 83 17.43 4.90 0.92
CA ARG A 83 17.19 6.15 1.67
C ARG A 83 15.98 6.91 1.14
N ARG A 84 15.77 6.93 -0.17
CA ARG A 84 14.58 7.55 -0.78
C ARG A 84 13.29 6.84 -0.37
N ILE A 85 13.32 5.51 -0.24
CA ILE A 85 12.19 4.71 0.26
C ILE A 85 11.94 5.04 1.74
N GLU A 86 12.98 5.02 2.59
CA GLU A 86 12.87 5.30 4.03
C GLU A 86 12.26 6.68 4.31
N LEU A 87 12.66 7.70 3.55
CA LEU A 87 12.14 9.06 3.70
C LEU A 87 10.66 9.24 3.32
N ARG A 88 10.05 8.27 2.62
CA ARG A 88 8.61 8.31 2.27
C ARG A 88 7.72 7.83 3.41
N PHE A 89 8.27 7.11 4.37
CA PHE A 89 7.53 6.52 5.48
C PHE A 89 7.75 7.30 6.77
N LYS A 90 6.82 7.11 7.71
CA LYS A 90 6.97 7.65 9.04
C LYS A 90 7.78 6.67 9.90
N PRO A 91 8.59 7.15 10.85
CA PRO A 91 9.39 6.28 11.71
C PRO A 91 8.59 5.30 12.57
N ASP A 92 7.32 5.61 12.87
CA ASP A 92 6.43 4.82 13.74
C ASP A 92 5.56 3.81 12.99
N ASP A 93 5.70 3.70 11.67
CA ASP A 93 4.96 2.77 10.84
C ASP A 93 5.60 1.37 10.88
N SER A 94 5.00 0.47 11.66
CA SER A 94 5.54 -0.89 11.86
C SER A 94 5.56 -1.72 10.58
N GLU A 95 4.56 -1.57 9.70
CA GLU A 95 4.45 -2.35 8.46
C GLU A 95 5.50 -1.87 7.44
N ALA A 96 5.67 -0.55 7.33
CA ALA A 96 6.73 0.03 6.51
C ALA A 96 8.12 -0.29 7.06
N ASN A 97 8.32 -0.26 8.37
CA ASN A 97 9.60 -0.60 8.99
C ASN A 97 9.98 -2.07 8.73
N ALA A 98 9.01 -2.99 8.75
CA ALA A 98 9.24 -4.39 8.39
C ALA A 98 9.70 -4.52 6.93
N LEU A 99 9.04 -3.82 5.99
CA LEU A 99 9.49 -3.77 4.59
C LEU A 99 10.92 -3.20 4.47
N ILE A 100 11.23 -2.12 5.17
CA ILE A 100 12.57 -1.51 5.14
C ILE A 100 13.63 -2.50 5.66
N GLU A 101 13.31 -3.27 6.69
CA GLU A 101 14.20 -4.32 7.20
C GLU A 101 14.43 -5.41 6.15
N ASP A 102 13.37 -5.91 5.50
CA ASP A 102 13.48 -6.90 4.42
C ASP A 102 14.31 -6.38 3.25
N LEU A 103 14.13 -5.11 2.88
CA LEU A 103 14.95 -4.48 1.85
C LEU A 103 16.42 -4.40 2.28
N ARG A 104 16.73 -4.00 3.53
CA ARG A 104 18.10 -3.98 4.05
C ARG A 104 18.74 -5.37 4.05
N ASN A 105 17.97 -6.41 4.30
CA ASN A 105 18.45 -7.79 4.25
C ASN A 105 18.98 -8.20 2.86
N LEU A 106 18.52 -7.56 1.78
CA LEU A 106 19.01 -7.83 0.42
C LEU A 106 20.47 -7.40 0.20
N LEU A 107 20.99 -6.47 1.01
CA LEU A 107 22.38 -6.01 0.98
C LEU A 107 23.21 -6.60 2.13
N ASN A 108 22.67 -7.56 2.86
CA ASN A 108 23.34 -8.18 4.00
C ASN A 108 23.83 -9.58 3.64
N PRO A 109 25.14 -9.78 3.40
CA PRO A 109 25.67 -11.08 3.04
C PRO A 109 25.51 -12.12 4.16
N GLY A 110 25.40 -11.69 5.42
CA GLY A 110 25.16 -12.60 6.55
C GLY A 110 23.76 -13.24 6.55
N LYS A 111 22.85 -12.81 5.66
CA LYS A 111 21.54 -13.45 5.47
C LYS A 111 21.55 -14.54 4.40
N LEU A 112 22.64 -14.68 3.65
CA LEU A 112 22.80 -15.68 2.61
C LEU A 112 23.13 -17.04 3.19
N ARG A 113 22.68 -18.11 2.52
CA ARG A 113 23.04 -19.48 2.90
C ARG A 113 24.33 -19.88 2.16
N PRO A 114 25.40 -20.32 2.86
CA PRO A 114 26.72 -20.57 2.24
C PRO A 114 26.79 -21.63 1.12
N ASN A 115 25.77 -22.47 0.98
CA ASN A 115 25.74 -23.53 -0.05
C ASN A 115 24.68 -23.26 -1.13
N ASN A 116 24.00 -22.12 -1.05
CA ASN A 116 22.92 -21.77 -1.97
C ASN A 116 22.62 -20.27 -1.90
N GLU A 117 23.65 -19.44 -2.09
CA GLU A 117 23.54 -17.99 -1.92
C GLU A 117 22.52 -17.40 -2.88
N ALA A 118 22.59 -17.76 -4.16
CA ALA A 118 21.71 -17.26 -5.20
C ALA A 118 20.22 -17.56 -4.90
N ALA A 119 19.86 -18.81 -4.57
CA ALA A 119 18.46 -19.11 -4.25
C ALA A 119 18.03 -18.55 -2.89
N SER A 120 18.97 -18.41 -1.94
CA SER A 120 18.69 -17.74 -0.67
C SER A 120 18.38 -16.26 -0.87
N TRP A 121 19.13 -15.58 -1.73
CA TRP A 121 18.90 -14.19 -2.09
C TRP A 121 17.57 -14.03 -2.84
N ALA A 122 17.29 -14.90 -3.81
CA ALA A 122 16.01 -14.88 -4.53
C ALA A 122 14.80 -15.01 -3.59
N LYS A 123 14.90 -15.88 -2.56
CA LYS A 123 13.86 -15.96 -1.53
C LYS A 123 13.72 -14.67 -0.71
N LEU A 124 14.83 -14.03 -0.35
CA LEU A 124 14.77 -12.76 0.38
C LEU A 124 14.14 -11.66 -0.48
N SER A 125 14.48 -11.60 -1.77
CA SER A 125 13.92 -10.62 -2.70
C SER A 125 12.42 -10.84 -2.93
N ASP A 126 12.00 -12.09 -3.10
CA ASP A 126 10.59 -12.46 -3.22
C ASP A 126 9.78 -12.06 -1.98
N LEU A 127 10.33 -12.26 -0.78
CA LEU A 127 9.69 -11.84 0.47
C LEU A 127 9.56 -10.32 0.56
N ALA A 128 10.63 -9.58 0.26
CA ALA A 128 10.59 -8.11 0.25
C ALA A 128 9.57 -7.58 -0.79
N ILE A 129 9.51 -8.20 -1.98
CA ILE A 129 8.52 -7.85 -3.02
C ILE A 129 7.10 -8.17 -2.54
N LEU A 130 6.88 -9.31 -1.88
CA LEU A 130 5.57 -9.67 -1.35
C LEU A 130 5.11 -8.67 -0.29
N GLN A 131 5.98 -8.30 0.65
CA GLN A 131 5.71 -7.31 1.68
C GLN A 131 5.38 -5.95 1.06
N ALA A 132 6.14 -5.53 0.05
CA ALA A 132 5.86 -4.31 -0.71
C ALA A 132 4.48 -4.36 -1.38
N ARG A 133 4.10 -5.49 -1.99
CA ARG A 133 2.80 -5.65 -2.65
C ARG A 133 1.64 -5.55 -1.66
N ILE A 134 1.79 -6.12 -0.46
CA ILE A 134 0.78 -6.05 0.60
C ILE A 134 0.60 -4.59 1.03
N LEU A 135 1.69 -3.92 1.42
CA LEU A 135 1.67 -2.52 1.85
C LEU A 135 1.07 -1.58 0.79
N LEU A 136 1.51 -1.72 -0.47
CA LEU A 136 0.99 -0.92 -1.59
C LEU A 136 -0.49 -1.20 -1.87
N LYS A 137 -0.97 -2.43 -1.62
CA LYS A 137 -2.38 -2.78 -1.79
C LYS A 137 -3.23 -2.14 -0.71
N GLU A 138 -2.76 -2.12 0.52
CA GLU A 138 -3.45 -1.47 1.65
C GLU A 138 -3.58 0.04 1.41
N GLU A 139 -2.49 0.71 1.03
CA GLU A 139 -2.52 2.14 0.69
C GLU A 139 -3.41 2.45 -0.52
N TRP A 140 -3.47 1.55 -1.49
CA TRP A 140 -4.38 1.67 -2.62
C TRP A 140 -5.86 1.57 -2.22
N GLU A 141 -6.21 0.66 -1.32
CA GLU A 141 -7.59 0.55 -0.82
C GLU A 141 -8.02 1.78 -0.02
N VAL A 142 -7.10 2.39 0.74
CA VAL A 142 -7.32 3.69 1.41
C VAL A 142 -7.59 4.79 0.38
N THR A 143 -6.83 4.79 -0.73
CA THR A 143 -6.96 5.80 -1.80
C THR A 143 -8.29 5.69 -2.54
N LYS A 144 -8.75 4.47 -2.85
CA LYS A 144 -10.03 4.23 -3.54
C LYS A 144 -11.25 4.62 -2.72
N ASN A 145 -11.20 4.39 -1.41
CA ASN A 145 -12.37 4.51 -0.53
C ASN A 145 -12.08 5.45 0.65
N PRO A 146 -11.83 6.75 0.41
CA PRO A 146 -11.52 7.71 1.48
C PRO A 146 -12.68 7.81 2.49
N PHE A 147 -13.92 7.70 2.01
CA PHE A 147 -15.12 7.73 2.85
C PHE A 147 -15.31 6.46 3.68
N ARG A 148 -14.77 5.30 3.31
CA ARG A 148 -14.95 4.06 4.09
C ARG A 148 -14.17 4.13 5.40
N HIS A 149 -12.98 4.72 5.41
CA HIS A 149 -12.22 4.96 6.63
C HIS A 149 -12.78 6.11 7.46
N ALA A 150 -13.19 7.22 6.82
CA ALA A 150 -13.88 8.31 7.51
C ALA A 150 -15.19 7.82 8.17
N TRP A 151 -15.96 6.99 7.47
CA TRP A 151 -17.20 6.37 7.97
C TRP A 151 -16.92 5.33 9.05
N LYS A 152 -15.90 4.46 8.91
CA LYS A 152 -15.49 3.54 9.99
C LYS A 152 -15.07 4.29 11.25
N LYS A 153 -14.30 5.38 11.12
CA LYS A 153 -13.84 6.21 12.24
C LYS A 153 -14.96 7.05 12.86
N PHE A 154 -15.91 7.50 12.04
CA PHE A 154 -17.11 8.19 12.49
C PHE A 154 -18.06 7.23 13.23
N VAL A 155 -18.31 6.05 12.66
CA VAL A 155 -19.13 4.99 13.25
C VAL A 155 -18.47 4.40 14.49
N SER A 156 -17.15 4.22 14.56
CA SER A 156 -16.49 3.74 15.78
C SER A 156 -16.49 4.79 16.89
N ARG A 157 -16.35 6.08 16.55
CA ARG A 157 -16.41 7.18 17.51
C ARG A 157 -17.82 7.44 18.05
N TRP A 158 -18.86 7.07 17.30
CA TRP A 158 -20.27 7.12 17.73
C TRP A 158 -20.83 5.76 18.17
N GLY A 159 -20.12 4.67 17.89
CA GLY A 159 -20.52 3.27 18.06
C GLY A 159 -20.36 2.72 19.49
N SER A 160 -20.09 3.58 20.47
CA SER A 160 -20.27 3.27 21.90
C SER A 160 -21.68 3.63 22.41
N SER A 161 -22.63 3.92 21.50
CA SER A 161 -24.03 4.15 21.86
C SER A 161 -24.95 3.19 21.11
N SER A 162 -25.74 2.45 21.89
CA SER A 162 -26.64 1.31 21.59
C SER A 162 -27.64 1.45 20.41
N TRP A 163 -27.60 2.53 19.63
CA TRP A 163 -28.61 2.84 18.60
C TRP A 163 -28.31 2.26 17.21
N ALA A 164 -27.05 1.91 16.91
CA ALA A 164 -26.64 1.46 15.58
C ALA A 164 -27.09 0.02 15.24
N LEU A 165 -27.18 -0.87 16.24
CA LEU A 165 -27.62 -2.26 16.05
C LEU A 165 -29.16 -2.34 15.92
N HIS A 166 -29.91 -1.55 16.67
CA HIS A 166 -31.38 -1.50 16.60
C HIS A 166 -31.94 -0.76 15.37
N GLY A 167 -31.16 0.12 14.74
CA GLY A 167 -31.55 0.79 13.49
C GLY A 167 -31.50 -0.14 12.28
N GLN A 168 -30.50 -1.03 12.23
CA GLN A 168 -30.34 -1.95 11.11
C GLN A 168 -31.40 -3.06 11.08
N GLU A 169 -31.82 -3.59 12.24
CA GLU A 169 -32.87 -4.61 12.29
C GLU A 169 -34.23 -4.03 11.90
N ARG A 170 -34.58 -2.83 12.40
CA ARG A 170 -35.83 -2.17 12.03
C ARG A 170 -35.90 -1.82 10.53
N LEU A 171 -34.78 -1.50 9.90
CA LEU A 171 -34.73 -1.27 8.46
C LEU A 171 -34.86 -2.57 7.66
N LYS A 172 -34.26 -3.68 8.13
CA LYS A 172 -34.43 -5.01 7.52
C LYS A 172 -35.86 -5.53 7.63
N GLU A 173 -36.52 -5.33 8.77
CA GLU A 173 -37.93 -5.70 8.96
C GLU A 173 -38.86 -4.87 8.09
N ARG A 174 -38.64 -3.55 8.01
CA ARG A 174 -39.41 -2.69 7.10
C ARG A 174 -39.24 -3.11 5.65
N TRP A 175 -38.03 -3.44 5.21
CA TRP A 175 -37.77 -3.93 3.85
C TRP A 175 -38.44 -5.28 3.54
N LYS A 176 -38.49 -6.20 4.52
CA LYS A 176 -39.23 -7.47 4.38
C LYS A 176 -40.74 -7.24 4.27
N ALA A 177 -41.28 -6.32 5.09
CA ALA A 177 -42.70 -5.97 5.04
C ALA A 177 -43.07 -5.34 3.69
N THR A 178 -42.29 -4.38 3.17
CA THR A 178 -42.57 -3.79 1.84
C THR A 178 -42.48 -4.84 0.74
N LYS A 179 -41.52 -5.78 0.81
CA LYS A 179 -41.39 -6.84 -0.19
C LYS A 179 -42.58 -7.79 -0.19
N GLN A 180 -43.10 -8.16 0.98
CA GLN A 180 -44.33 -8.97 1.08
C GLN A 180 -45.58 -8.26 0.56
N THR A 181 -45.72 -6.96 0.85
CA THR A 181 -46.85 -6.16 0.34
C THR A 181 -46.79 -6.04 -1.19
N PHE A 182 -45.59 -5.86 -1.74
CA PHE A 182 -45.38 -5.79 -3.19
C PHE A 182 -45.65 -7.14 -3.87
N GLN A 183 -45.23 -8.25 -3.25
CA GLN A 183 -45.50 -9.60 -3.75
C GLN A 183 -47.01 -9.92 -3.77
N ARG A 184 -47.76 -9.48 -2.74
CA ARG A 184 -49.23 -9.64 -2.68
C ARG A 184 -49.94 -8.82 -3.74
N LEU A 185 -49.50 -7.57 -3.96
CA LEU A 185 -50.06 -6.72 -5.01
C LEU A 185 -49.77 -7.28 -6.41
N TRP A 186 -48.56 -7.80 -6.63
CA TRP A 186 -48.18 -8.44 -7.89
C TRP A 186 -49.03 -9.67 -8.20
N ASN A 187 -49.22 -10.58 -7.23
CA ASN A 187 -50.03 -11.79 -7.42
C ASN A 187 -51.52 -11.50 -7.68
N ASN A 188 -52.04 -10.38 -7.16
CA ASN A 188 -53.42 -9.96 -7.38
C ASN A 188 -53.63 -9.31 -8.76
N LEU A 189 -52.56 -8.77 -9.35
CA LEU A 189 -52.54 -8.19 -10.70
C LEU A 189 -52.30 -9.24 -11.79
N SER A 190 -51.57 -10.32 -11.49
CA SER A 190 -51.26 -11.40 -12.43
C SER A 190 -52.31 -12.54 -12.46
N GLY A 191 -53.41 -12.39 -11.73
CA GLY A 191 -54.51 -13.36 -11.63
C GLY A 191 -55.79 -12.96 -12.39
N ARG A 192 -55.68 -12.06 -13.38
CA ARG A 192 -56.73 -11.78 -14.37
C ARG A 192 -56.20 -12.06 -15.77
#